data_AF-A0A2K1J6W8-F1
#
_entry.id   AF-A0A2K1J6W8-F1
#
_cell.length_a   1.000
_cell.length_b   1.000
_cell.length_c   1.000
_cell.angle_alpha   90.00
_cell.angle_beta   90.00
_cell.angle_gamma   90.00
#
_symmetry.space_group_name_H-M   'P 1'
#
loop_
_entity.id
_entity.type
_entity.pdbx_description
1 polymer ?
#
loop_
_entity_poly.entity_id
_entity_poly.type
_entity_poly.pdbx_seq_one_letter_code
_entity_poly.pdbx_strand_id
1 'polypeptide(L)'
;MMKEILVGMYRFIADVCESYIETIKPATKIIDFIQSSDNRRKIMYTCAGMLYKEDFEELLNSRRDMIGMKGGVYDFTEDRFRRMEPDDYITLSTRIPFVPLDYNSEATNEVLDLLSKVFPNEDIRRYFMRFISSCLEG
;
A
#
# COMPACT_ATOMS: atom_id res chain seq x y z
N MET A 1 -46.90 -41.54 4.63
CA MET A 1 -46.49 -40.48 5.58
C MET A 1 -44.99 -40.49 5.90
N MET A 2 -44.43 -41.40 6.72
CA MET A 2 -43.00 -41.31 7.14
C MET A 2 -41.99 -41.50 5.98
N LYS A 3 -42.29 -42.41 5.04
CA LYS A 3 -41.49 -42.60 3.81
C LYS A 3 -41.46 -41.36 2.92
N GLU A 4 -42.59 -40.66 2.79
CA GLU A 4 -42.69 -39.46 1.95
C GLU A 4 -41.91 -38.29 2.54
N ILE A 5 -41.94 -38.14 3.87
CA ILE A 5 -41.15 -37.13 4.59
C ILE A 5 -39.65 -37.38 4.39
N LEU A 6 -39.19 -38.64 4.53
CA LEU A 6 -37.79 -39.02 4.30
C LEU A 6 -37.34 -38.76 2.86
N VAL A 7 -38.18 -39.09 1.87
CA VAL A 7 -37.91 -38.82 0.45
C VAL A 7 -37.85 -37.32 0.17
N GLY A 8 -38.75 -36.53 0.76
CA GLY A 8 -38.74 -35.07 0.66
C GLY A 8 -37.48 -34.44 1.23
N MET A 9 -37.03 -34.90 2.41
CA MET A 9 -35.77 -34.45 3.02
C MET A 9 -34.56 -34.81 2.14
N TYR A 10 -34.53 -36.02 1.59
CA TYR A 10 -33.42 -36.45 0.74
C TYR A 10 -33.34 -35.62 -0.54
N ARG A 11 -34.49 -35.34 -1.18
CA ARG A 11 -34.55 -34.44 -2.34
C ARG A 11 -34.06 -33.04 -2.01
N PHE A 12 -34.54 -32.46 -0.92
CA PHE A 12 -34.11 -31.13 -0.49
C PHE A 12 -32.59 -31.05 -0.28
N ILE A 13 -31.99 -32.05 0.38
CA ILE A 13 -30.54 -32.11 0.58
C ILE A 13 -29.80 -32.25 -0.76
N ALA A 14 -30.30 -33.07 -1.68
CA ALA A 14 -29.71 -33.23 -3.01
C ALA A 14 -29.75 -31.93 -3.82
N ASP A 15 -30.89 -31.23 -3.84
CA ASP A 15 -31.07 -29.96 -4.55
C ASP A 15 -30.12 -28.87 -4.00
N VAL A 16 -29.96 -28.81 -2.67
CA VAL A 16 -29.00 -27.90 -2.01
C VAL A 16 -27.57 -28.23 -2.46
N CYS A 17 -27.17 -29.50 -2.42
CA CYS A 17 -25.84 -29.93 -2.86
C CYS A 17 -25.57 -29.61 -4.33
N GLU A 18 -26.53 -29.84 -5.23
CA GLU A 18 -26.40 -29.48 -6.65
C GLU A 18 -26.23 -27.97 -6.83
N SER A 19 -27.01 -27.14 -6.13
CA SER A 19 -26.86 -25.69 -6.17
C SER A 19 -25.47 -25.22 -5.71
N TYR A 20 -24.88 -25.87 -4.71
CA TYR A 20 -23.50 -25.59 -4.28
C TYR A 20 -22.46 -26.02 -5.33
N ILE A 21 -22.68 -27.14 -6.00
CA ILE A 21 -21.77 -27.60 -7.06
C ILE A 21 -21.80 -26.62 -8.24
N GLU A 22 -22.97 -26.15 -8.67
CA GLU A 22 -23.08 -25.18 -9.76
C GLU A 22 -22.37 -23.85 -9.45
N THR A 23 -22.36 -23.41 -8.20
CA THR A 23 -21.64 -22.19 -7.79
C THR A 23 -20.13 -22.39 -7.72
N ILE A 24 -19.65 -23.61 -7.46
CA ILE A 24 -18.21 -23.92 -7.40
C ILE A 24 -17.62 -24.10 -8.81
N LYS A 25 -18.38 -24.63 -9.77
CA LYS A 25 -17.89 -24.92 -11.14
C LYS A 25 -17.14 -23.75 -11.81
N PRO A 26 -17.62 -22.50 -11.78
CA PRO A 26 -16.89 -21.36 -12.36
C PRO A 26 -15.52 -21.13 -11.69
N ALA A 27 -15.47 -21.23 -10.36
CA ALA A 27 -14.22 -21.08 -9.60
C ALA A 27 -13.21 -22.18 -9.95
N THR A 28 -13.67 -23.44 -10.07
CA THR A 28 -12.81 -24.55 -10.51
C THR A 28 -12.24 -24.31 -11.90
N LYS A 29 -13.06 -23.83 -12.86
CA LYS A 29 -12.58 -23.49 -14.20
C LYS A 29 -11.52 -22.40 -14.18
N ILE A 30 -11.68 -21.37 -13.35
CA ILE A 30 -10.69 -20.29 -13.20
C ILE A 30 -9.40 -20.84 -12.59
N ILE A 31 -9.50 -21.71 -11.58
CA ILE A 31 -8.35 -22.35 -10.95
C ILE A 31 -7.59 -23.20 -11.98
N ASP A 32 -8.28 -24.07 -12.71
CA ASP A 32 -7.68 -24.92 -13.75
C ASP A 32 -7.01 -24.07 -14.84
N PHE A 33 -7.66 -22.97 -15.22
CA PHE A 33 -7.11 -22.01 -16.18
C PHE A 33 -5.80 -21.39 -15.68
N ILE A 34 -5.75 -20.92 -14.42
CA ILE A 34 -4.55 -20.31 -13.81
C ILE A 34 -3.47 -21.35 -13.51
N GLN A 35 -3.84 -22.59 -13.22
CA GLN A 35 -2.89 -23.68 -12.94
C GLN A 35 -2.15 -24.16 -14.19
N SER A 36 -2.67 -23.91 -15.38
CA SER A 36 -1.93 -24.15 -16.63
C SER A 36 -0.74 -23.19 -16.79
N SER A 37 0.46 -23.74 -16.98
CA SER A 37 1.68 -22.95 -17.22
C SER A 37 1.59 -22.09 -18.47
N ASP A 38 0.95 -22.58 -19.52
CA ASP A 38 0.78 -21.85 -20.78
C ASP A 38 -0.15 -20.66 -20.62
N ASN A 39 -1.22 -20.82 -19.86
CA ASN A 39 -2.14 -19.72 -19.57
C ASN A 39 -1.47 -18.69 -18.67
N ARG A 40 -0.73 -19.08 -17.61
CA ARG A 40 0.05 -18.12 -16.81
C ARG A 40 1.02 -17.33 -17.65
N ARG A 41 1.70 -17.99 -18.60
CA ARG A 41 2.61 -17.31 -19.52
C ARG A 41 1.88 -16.28 -20.38
N LYS A 42 0.73 -16.64 -20.98
CA LYS A 42 -0.11 -15.71 -21.76
C LYS A 42 -0.61 -14.52 -20.94
N ILE A 43 -1.07 -14.77 -19.71
CA ILE A 43 -1.50 -13.73 -18.77
C ILE A 43 -0.33 -12.80 -18.49
N MET A 44 0.85 -13.33 -18.13
CA MET A 44 2.02 -12.49 -17.86
C MET A 44 2.44 -11.64 -19.05
N TYR A 45 2.43 -12.18 -20.26
CA TYR A 45 2.73 -11.38 -21.46
C TYR A 45 1.71 -10.26 -21.67
N THR A 46 0.42 -10.55 -21.48
CA THR A 46 -0.65 -9.55 -21.63
C THR A 46 -0.52 -8.46 -20.56
N CYS A 47 -0.34 -8.85 -19.29
CA CYS A 47 -0.14 -7.92 -18.19
C CYS A 47 1.12 -7.08 -18.36
N ALA A 48 2.23 -7.66 -18.85
CA ALA A 48 3.44 -6.90 -19.13
C ALA A 48 3.21 -5.81 -20.17
N GLY A 49 2.42 -6.09 -21.22
CA GLY A 49 2.02 -5.06 -22.18
C GLY A 49 1.11 -3.99 -21.59
N MET A 50 0.19 -4.36 -20.70
CA MET A 50 -0.72 -3.41 -20.03
C MET A 50 -0.03 -2.54 -18.97
N LEU A 51 0.98 -3.08 -18.30
CA LEU A 51 1.75 -2.39 -17.24
C LEU A 51 2.95 -1.63 -17.81
N TYR A 52 3.27 -1.83 -19.09
CA TYR A 52 4.31 -1.07 -19.76
C TYR A 52 3.95 0.42 -19.75
N LYS A 53 4.84 1.23 -19.19
CA LYS A 53 4.79 2.69 -19.28
C LYS A 53 6.01 3.16 -20.04
N GLU A 54 5.78 3.90 -21.11
CA GLU A 54 6.82 4.67 -21.77
C GLU A 54 7.44 5.63 -20.74
N ASP A 55 8.76 5.81 -20.81
CA ASP A 55 9.54 6.65 -19.90
C ASP A 55 9.34 6.34 -18.40
N PHE A 56 9.10 5.07 -18.06
CA PHE A 56 8.90 4.62 -16.67
C PHE A 56 10.01 5.08 -15.72
N GLU A 57 11.26 5.11 -16.18
CA GLU A 57 12.40 5.58 -15.38
C GLU A 57 12.24 7.03 -14.93
N GLU A 58 11.58 7.88 -15.72
CA GLU A 58 11.30 9.28 -15.38
C GLU A 58 10.20 9.41 -14.33
N LEU A 59 9.29 8.43 -14.23
CA LEU A 59 8.27 8.39 -13.18
C LEU A 59 8.88 8.09 -11.81
N LEU A 60 10.00 7.37 -11.77
CA LEU A 60 10.64 6.96 -10.52
C LEU A 60 11.11 8.19 -9.71
N ASN A 61 10.59 8.32 -8.49
CA ASN A 61 10.84 9.44 -7.59
C ASN A 61 10.48 10.82 -8.19
N SER A 62 9.56 10.87 -9.15
CA SER A 62 9.06 12.13 -9.73
C SER A 62 8.21 12.95 -8.75
N ARG A 63 7.61 12.28 -7.75
CA ARG A 63 6.77 12.89 -6.72
C ARG A 63 7.64 13.45 -5.59
N ARG A 64 7.79 14.77 -5.57
CA ARG A 64 8.60 15.50 -4.57
C ARG A 64 7.85 15.80 -3.28
N ASP A 65 6.54 15.65 -3.28
CA ASP A 65 5.63 15.88 -2.16
C ASP A 65 5.53 14.68 -1.20
N MET A 66 6.45 13.72 -1.33
CA MET A 66 6.42 12.46 -0.60
C MET A 66 7.81 12.03 -0.19
N ILE A 67 7.92 11.42 1.00
CA ILE A 67 9.16 10.82 1.47
C ILE A 67 8.97 9.34 1.81
N GLY A 68 9.76 8.49 1.17
CA GLY A 68 9.81 7.07 1.47
C GLY A 68 10.41 6.82 2.86
N MET A 69 9.70 6.08 3.70
CA MET A 69 10.09 5.73 5.06
C MET A 69 10.01 4.21 5.25
N LYS A 70 10.40 3.70 6.42
CA LYS A 70 10.25 2.27 6.71
C LYS A 70 8.76 1.94 6.90
N GLY A 71 8.25 1.05 6.05
CA GLY A 71 6.87 0.55 6.13
C GLY A 71 5.84 1.41 5.40
N GLY A 72 6.25 2.49 4.71
CA GLY A 72 5.31 3.35 4.00
C GLY A 72 5.94 4.63 3.48
N VAL A 73 5.07 5.59 3.18
CA VAL A 73 5.41 6.91 2.67
C VAL A 73 4.73 7.96 3.56
N TYR A 74 5.43 9.05 3.84
CA TYR A 74 4.79 10.24 4.39
C TYR A 74 4.43 11.17 3.23
N ASP A 75 3.16 11.53 3.13
CA ASP A 75 2.61 12.45 2.14
C ASP A 75 2.53 13.85 2.75
N PHE A 76 3.28 14.81 2.18
CA PHE A 76 3.31 16.18 2.69
C PHE A 76 2.06 16.97 2.32
N THR A 77 1.37 16.60 1.24
CA THR A 77 0.13 17.25 0.80
C THR A 77 -1.05 16.86 1.70
N GLU A 78 -1.15 15.57 2.03
CA GLU A 78 -2.20 15.02 2.88
C GLU A 78 -1.86 15.04 4.38
N ASP A 79 -0.62 15.43 4.72
CA ASP A 79 -0.04 15.44 6.06
C ASP A 79 -0.28 14.12 6.82
N ARG A 80 0.03 12.99 6.17
CA ARG A 80 -0.17 11.66 6.77
C ARG A 80 0.86 10.63 6.34
N PHE A 81 1.18 9.75 7.28
CA PHE A 81 1.87 8.51 6.98
C PHE A 81 0.88 7.46 6.48
N ARG A 82 1.19 6.85 5.33
CA ARG A 82 0.36 5.79 4.73
C ARG A 82 1.20 4.69 4.11
N ARG A 83 0.53 3.59 3.76
CA ARG A 83 1.15 2.54 2.96
C ARG A 83 1.55 3.11 1.59
N MET A 84 2.72 2.71 1.12
CA MET A 84 3.18 3.01 -0.24
C MET A 84 2.36 2.18 -1.23
N GLU A 85 1.86 2.85 -2.25
CA GLU A 85 1.15 2.24 -3.38
C GLU A 85 2.12 2.10 -4.58
N PRO A 86 1.94 1.10 -5.45
CA PRO A 86 2.80 0.93 -6.63
C PRO A 86 2.86 2.16 -7.54
N ASP A 87 1.79 2.95 -7.56
CA ASP A 87 1.68 4.19 -8.35
C ASP A 87 2.32 5.41 -7.68
N ASP A 88 2.93 5.26 -6.49
CA ASP A 88 3.76 6.33 -5.91
C ASP A 88 5.10 6.45 -6.64
N TYR A 89 5.56 5.39 -7.33
CA TYR A 89 6.85 5.34 -8.05
C TYR A 89 8.08 5.70 -7.18
N ILE A 90 7.98 5.56 -5.85
CA ILE A 90 9.07 5.88 -4.93
C ILE A 90 10.00 4.67 -4.80
N THR A 91 11.28 4.88 -5.09
CA THR A 91 12.34 3.88 -4.87
C THR A 91 13.35 4.32 -3.81
N LEU A 92 13.42 5.62 -3.52
CA LEU A 92 14.24 6.18 -2.45
C LEU A 92 13.53 6.08 -1.11
N SER A 93 14.25 5.69 -0.06
CA SER A 93 13.71 5.60 1.29
C SER A 93 14.77 5.92 2.33
N THR A 94 14.36 6.67 3.36
CA THR A 94 15.19 6.92 4.55
C THR A 94 15.45 5.63 5.34
N ARG A 95 14.58 4.62 5.18
CA ARG A 95 14.56 3.37 5.97
C ARG A 95 14.35 3.58 7.48
N ILE A 96 13.91 4.78 7.87
CA ILE A 96 13.59 5.16 9.25
C ILE A 96 12.07 4.99 9.44
N PRO A 97 11.59 4.38 10.54
CA PRO A 97 10.16 4.31 10.81
C PRO A 97 9.58 5.70 11.08
N PHE A 98 8.36 5.93 10.62
CA PHE A 98 7.63 7.15 10.96
C PHE A 98 7.27 7.15 12.45
N VAL A 99 7.52 8.28 13.11
CA VAL A 99 7.10 8.55 14.49
C VAL A 99 6.34 9.87 14.48
N PRO A 100 5.06 9.91 14.88
CA PRO A 100 4.32 11.16 15.01
C PRO A 100 5.04 12.13 15.93
N LEU A 101 5.05 13.41 15.56
CA LEU A 101 5.66 14.45 16.39
C LEU A 101 4.89 14.61 17.70
N ASP A 102 5.59 14.44 18.82
CA ASP A 102 5.06 14.70 20.16
C ASP A 102 5.90 15.78 20.85
N TYR A 103 5.34 16.99 20.94
CA TYR A 103 5.96 18.13 21.61
C TYR A 103 6.16 17.94 23.11
N ASN A 104 5.51 16.95 23.73
CA ASN A 104 5.73 16.63 25.14
C ASN A 104 6.85 15.60 25.34
N SER A 105 7.36 15.00 24.27
CA SER A 105 8.41 13.99 24.37
C SER A 105 9.75 14.61 24.76
N GLU A 106 10.54 13.87 25.55
CA GLU A 106 11.90 14.28 25.94
C GLU A 106 12.78 14.51 24.71
N ALA A 107 12.73 13.60 23.73
CA ALA A 107 13.51 13.71 22.50
C ALA A 107 13.19 14.98 21.69
N THR A 108 11.91 15.36 21.55
CA THR A 108 11.55 16.61 20.86
C THR A 108 12.05 17.82 21.64
N ASN A 109 11.92 17.84 22.96
CA ASN A 109 12.39 18.93 23.79
C ASN A 109 13.93 19.08 23.73
N GLU A 110 14.68 17.97 23.73
CA GLU A 110 16.13 17.98 23.57
C GLU A 110 16.57 18.58 22.23
N VAL A 111 15.89 18.22 21.13
CA VAL A 111 16.19 18.76 19.80
C VAL A 111 15.87 20.26 19.73
N LEU A 112 14.71 20.69 20.26
CA LEU A 112 14.33 22.09 20.28
C LEU A 112 15.27 22.94 21.15
N ASP A 113 15.70 22.43 22.31
CA ASP A 113 16.68 23.06 23.18
C ASP A 113 18.04 23.19 22.48
N LEU A 114 18.52 22.12 21.83
CA LEU A 114 19.75 22.14 21.02
C LEU A 114 19.67 23.23 19.94
N LEU A 115 18.58 23.29 19.18
CA LEU A 115 18.39 24.30 18.14
C LEU A 115 18.38 25.71 18.72
N SER A 116 17.80 25.91 19.91
CA SER A 116 17.78 27.20 20.60
C SER A 116 19.18 27.66 21.05
N LYS A 117 20.04 26.72 21.46
CA LYS A 117 21.42 26.98 21.86
C LYS A 117 22.32 27.29 20.67
N VAL A 118 22.17 26.53 19.57
CA VAL A 118 22.95 26.73 18.34
C VAL A 118 22.53 28.02 17.61
N PHE A 119 21.23 28.31 17.58
CA PHE A 119 20.67 29.52 16.97
C PHE A 119 19.85 30.31 18.00
N PRO A 120 20.49 31.16 18.85
CA PRO A 120 19.79 31.91 19.89
C PRO A 120 18.74 32.87 19.34
N ASN A 121 19.03 33.52 18.21
CA ASN A 121 18.08 34.38 17.52
C ASN A 121 16.96 33.53 16.89
N GLU A 122 15.71 33.81 17.28
CA GLU A 122 14.55 33.04 16.84
C GLU A 122 14.30 33.12 15.33
N ASP A 123 14.51 34.27 14.70
CA ASP A 123 14.29 34.44 13.26
C ASP A 123 15.28 33.59 12.46
N ILE A 124 16.55 33.56 12.89
CA ILE A 124 17.58 32.70 12.29
C ILE A 124 17.23 31.22 12.48
N ARG A 125 16.81 30.83 13.69
CA ARG A 125 16.40 29.45 13.99
C ARG A 125 15.21 29.01 13.13
N ARG A 126 14.21 29.87 12.98
CA ARG A 126 13.03 29.63 12.13
C ARG A 126 13.42 29.50 10.67
N TYR A 127 14.32 30.35 10.18
CA TYR A 127 14.85 30.25 8.83
C TYR A 127 15.58 28.93 8.62
N PHE A 128 16.45 28.53 9.55
CA PHE A 128 17.18 27.27 9.47
C PHE A 128 16.24 26.06 9.44
N MET A 129 15.24 26.01 10.32
CA MET A 129 14.25 24.92 10.32
C MET A 129 13.49 24.86 9.00
N ARG A 130 13.05 26.00 8.45
CA ARG A 130 12.42 26.06 7.13
C ARG A 130 13.34 25.55 6.02
N PHE A 131 14.61 25.91 6.06
CA PHE A 131 15.61 25.46 5.10
C PHE A 131 15.78 23.93 5.15
N ILE A 132 15.97 23.35 6.34
CA ILE A 132 16.10 21.89 6.48
C ILE A 132 14.80 21.18 6.08
N SER A 133 13.62 21.72 6.41
CA SER A 133 12.34 21.19 5.95
C SER A 133 12.25 21.19 4.42
N SER A 134 12.73 22.24 3.75
CA SER A 134 12.77 22.28 2.28
C SER A 134 13.72 21.25 1.66
N CYS A 135 14.68 20.73 2.41
CA CYS A 135 15.53 19.63 1.92
C CYS A 135 14.83 18.26 1.97
N LEU A 136 13.66 18.16 2.63
CA LEU A 136 12.85 16.95 2.64
C LEU A 136 11.92 16.87 1.41
N GLU A 137 11.64 18.01 0.79
CA GLU A 137 10.92 18.14 -0.48
C GLU A 137 11.95 18.20 -1.61
N GLY A 138 12.05 17.16 -2.43
CA GLY A 138 13.20 16.94 -3.32
C GLY A 138 12.82 16.39 -4.67
#